data_AF-A0ABD5DY54-F1
#
_entry.id   AF-A0ABD5DY54-F1
#
_cell.length_a   1.000
_cell.length_b   1.000
_cell.length_c   1.000
_cell.angle_alpha   90.00
_cell.angle_beta   90.00
_cell.angle_gamma   90.00
#
_symmetry.space_group_name_H-M   'P 1'
#
loop_
_entity.id
_entity.type
_entity.pdbx_description
1 polymer ?
#
loop_
_entity_poly.entity_id
_entity_poly.type
_entity_poly.pdbx_seq_one_letter_code
_entity_poly.pdbx_strand_id
1 'polypeptide(L)'
;LSYMIQKLESDLNIVLLDRSGHRAKFTDTGRLMLEKGRQLLSAARDLEKQAQQLSAGWERELAIALDASFPFSALLPLIAEFYA
;
A
#
# COMPACT_ATOMS: atom_id res chain seq x y z
N LEU A 1 -10.66 1.40 -21.69
CA LEU A 1 -9.51 2.23 -21.26
C LEU A 1 -9.72 3.74 -21.49
N SER A 2 -10.33 4.17 -22.61
CA SER A 2 -10.45 5.60 -22.96
C SER A 2 -11.34 6.44 -22.03
N TYR A 3 -12.45 5.89 -21.53
CA TYR A 3 -13.44 6.66 -20.75
C TYR A 3 -12.90 7.19 -19.41
N MET A 4 -12.15 6.39 -18.64
CA MET A 4 -11.59 6.85 -17.36
C MET A 4 -10.55 7.96 -17.56
N ILE A 5 -9.76 7.89 -18.64
CA ILE A 5 -8.79 8.94 -18.98
C ILE A 5 -9.54 10.20 -19.39
N GLN A 6 -10.58 10.10 -20.23
CA GLN A 6 -11.39 11.25 -20.64
C GLN A 6 -12.13 11.90 -19.47
N LYS A 7 -12.65 11.09 -18.54
CA LYS A 7 -13.26 11.61 -17.32
C LYS A 7 -12.22 12.35 -16.47
N LEU A 8 -11.04 11.79 -16.29
CA LEU A 8 -9.96 12.45 -15.54
C LEU A 8 -9.49 13.76 -16.21
N GLU A 9 -9.36 13.76 -17.54
CA GLU A 9 -9.08 14.96 -18.34
C GLU A 9 -10.16 16.03 -18.13
N SER A 10 -11.44 15.64 -18.10
CA SER A 10 -12.59 16.52 -17.88
C SER A 10 -12.66 17.06 -16.44
N ASP A 11 -12.53 16.19 -15.44
CA ASP A 11 -12.64 16.54 -14.03
C ASP A 11 -11.52 17.52 -13.60
N LEU A 12 -10.36 17.43 -14.24
CA LEU A 12 -9.19 18.26 -13.95
C LEU A 12 -8.98 19.39 -14.98
N ASN A 13 -9.79 19.44 -16.04
CA ASN A 13 -9.65 20.37 -17.17
C ASN A 13 -8.22 20.40 -17.75
N ILE A 14 -7.65 19.22 -18.04
CA ILE A 14 -6.30 19.04 -18.60
C ILE A 14 -6.32 18.04 -19.75
N VAL A 15 -5.29 18.07 -20.60
CA VAL A 15 -5.05 17.06 -21.64
C VAL A 15 -3.88 16.18 -21.24
N LEU A 16 -4.14 14.88 -21.03
CA LEU A 16 -3.15 13.88 -20.63
C LEU A 16 -2.56 13.15 -21.85
N LEU A 17 -3.37 12.99 -22.91
CA LEU A 17 -2.95 12.31 -24.14
C LEU A 17 -3.15 13.19 -25.37
N ASP A 18 -2.06 13.40 -26.11
CA ASP A 18 -2.10 13.92 -27.48
C ASP A 18 -2.51 12.79 -28.44
N ARG A 19 -3.55 13.07 -29.22
CA ARG A 19 -4.20 12.14 -30.16
C ARG A 19 -4.17 12.64 -31.61
N SER A 20 -3.33 13.65 -31.91
CA SER A 20 -3.20 14.23 -33.25
C SER A 20 -2.62 13.27 -34.30
N GLY A 21 -1.84 12.27 -33.88
CA GLY A 21 -1.27 11.23 -34.73
C GLY A 21 -1.97 9.87 -34.63
N HIS A 22 -1.46 8.88 -35.35
CA HIS A 22 -2.06 7.52 -35.41
C HIS A 22 -2.01 6.75 -34.08
N ARG A 23 -1.18 7.18 -33.11
CA ARG A 23 -1.09 6.59 -31.77
C ARG A 23 -1.10 7.69 -30.73
N ALA A 24 -1.89 7.51 -29.67
CA ALA A 24 -1.91 8.42 -28.54
C ALA A 24 -0.56 8.44 -27.82
N LYS A 25 -0.07 9.63 -27.47
CA LYS A 25 1.14 9.83 -26.68
C LYS A 25 0.84 10.70 -25.46
N PHE A 26 1.57 10.49 -24.37
CA PHE A 26 1.46 11.39 -23.23
C PHE A 26 1.92 12.80 -23.58
N THR A 27 1.14 13.79 -23.14
CA THR A 27 1.59 15.17 -23.00
C THR A 27 2.60 15.26 -21.84
N ASP A 28 3.23 16.41 -21.65
CA ASP A 28 4.13 16.60 -20.51
C ASP A 28 3.38 16.56 -19.18
N THR A 29 2.18 17.16 -19.13
CA THR A 29 1.25 17.01 -18.01
C THR A 29 0.86 15.55 -17.80
N GLY A 30 0.61 14.80 -18.88
CA GLY A 30 0.31 13.37 -18.83
C GLY A 30 1.44 12.53 -18.23
N ARG A 31 2.69 12.83 -18.57
CA ARG A 31 3.88 12.18 -18.00
C ARG A 31 4.02 12.47 -16.51
N LEU A 32 3.90 13.74 -16.11
CA LEU A 32 3.96 14.14 -14.71
C LEU A 32 2.85 13.47 -13.88
N MET A 33 1.62 13.49 -14.38
CA MET A 33 0.47 12.90 -13.70
C MET A 33 0.62 11.38 -13.55
N LEU A 34 1.18 10.68 -14.55
CA LEU A 34 1.47 9.26 -14.45
C LEU A 34 2.52 8.97 -13.36
N GLU A 35 3.59 9.76 -13.28
CA GLU A 35 4.64 9.59 -12.28
C GLU A 35 4.11 9.81 -10.86
N LYS A 36 3.48 10.97 -10.61
CA LYS A 36 2.96 11.31 -9.27
C LYS A 36 1.74 10.49 -8.88
N GLY A 37 0.88 10.17 -9.84
CA GLY A 37 -0.29 9.30 -9.62
C GLY A 37 0.11 7.89 -9.19
N ARG A 38 1.20 7.33 -9.72
CA ARG A 38 1.73 6.02 -9.27
C ARG A 38 2.21 6.06 -7.82
N GLN A 39 2.87 7.14 -7.42
CA GLN A 39 3.32 7.32 -6.03
C GLN A 39 2.12 7.39 -5.08
N LEU A 40 1.09 8.17 -5.42
CA LEU A 40 -0.14 8.25 -4.64
C LEU A 40 -0.86 6.90 -4.54
N LEU A 41 -0.95 6.16 -5.64
CA LEU A 41 -1.59 4.84 -5.64
C LEU A 41 -0.81 3.83 -4.78
N SER A 42 0.52 3.92 -4.76
CA SER A 42 1.35 3.09 -3.87
C SER A 42 1.05 3.42 -2.41
N ALA A 43 1.08 4.69 -2.05
CA ALA A 43 0.81 5.13 -0.68
C ALA A 43 -0.59 4.71 -0.20
N ALA A 44 -1.60 4.80 -1.07
CA ALA A 44 -2.96 4.35 -0.76
C ALA A 44 -3.03 2.84 -0.50
N ARG A 45 -2.33 2.02 -1.30
CA ARG A 45 -2.25 0.56 -1.11
C ARG A 45 -1.51 0.19 0.17
N ASP A 46 -0.43 0.89 0.48
CA ASP A 46 0.34 0.67 1.70
C ASP A 46 -0.52 0.99 2.94
N LEU A 47 -1.30 2.07 2.88
CA LEU A 47 -2.26 2.42 3.92
C LEU A 47 -3.36 1.36 4.06
N GLU A 48 -3.94 0.90 2.95
CA GLU A 48 -4.96 -0.15 2.96
C GLU A 48 -4.42 -1.44 3.59
N LYS A 49 -3.20 -1.84 3.23
CA LYS A 49 -2.54 -3.01 3.82
C LYS A 49 -2.34 -2.87 5.33
N GLN A 50 -1.88 -1.71 5.79
CA GLN A 50 -1.72 -1.43 7.22
C GLN A 50 -3.05 -1.46 7.97
N ALA A 51 -4.10 -0.87 7.38
CA ALA A 51 -5.44 -0.89 7.96
C ALA A 51 -6.01 -2.32 8.03
N GLN A 52 -5.79 -3.13 7.00
CA GLN A 52 -6.17 -4.55 7.01
C GLN A 52 -5.40 -5.34 8.08
N GLN A 53 -4.09 -5.12 8.21
CA GLN A 53 -3.28 -5.76 9.27
C GLN A 53 -3.78 -5.39 10.67
N LEU A 54 -4.08 -4.11 10.89
CA LEU A 54 -4.63 -3.62 12.16
C LEU A 54 -6.03 -4.20 12.43
N SER A 55 -6.91 -4.21 11.42
CA SER A 55 -8.28 -4.72 11.53
C SER A 55 -8.33 -6.24 11.68
N ALA A 56 -7.35 -6.97 11.14
CA ALA A 56 -7.26 -8.42 11.27
C ALA A 56 -6.84 -8.88 12.67
N GLY A 57 -6.66 -7.96 13.62
CA GLY A 57 -6.34 -8.30 15.00
C GLY A 57 -4.91 -8.83 15.16
N TRP A 58 -3.96 -8.37 14.33
CA TRP A 58 -2.55 -8.51 14.67
C TRP A 58 -2.29 -7.70 15.95
N GLU A 59 -2.52 -8.32 17.10
CA GLU A 59 -2.07 -7.78 18.38
C GLU A 59 -0.56 -7.69 18.33
N ARG A 60 -0.01 -6.49 18.53
CA ARG A 60 1.44 -6.28 18.68
C ARG A 60 1.98 -6.87 19.99
N GLU A 61 1.12 -7.50 20.77
CA GLU A 61 1.42 -8.07 22.07
C GLU A 61 0.97 -9.53 22.07
N LEU A 62 1.88 -10.44 22.43
CA LEU A 62 1.59 -11.84 22.67
C LEU A 62 1.57 -12.08 24.17
N ALA A 63 0.38 -12.23 24.76
CA ALA A 63 0.23 -12.56 26.17
C ALA A 63 0.31 -14.09 26.36
N ILE A 64 1.27 -14.55 27.16
CA ILE A 64 1.45 -15.97 27.49
C ILE A 64 1.22 -16.15 28.99
N ALA A 65 0.22 -16.95 29.36
CA ALA A 65 0.01 -17.37 30.74
C ALA A 65 0.78 -18.68 31.00
N LEU A 66 1.52 -18.73 32.11
CA LEU A 66 2.29 -19.90 32.51
C LEU A 66 1.82 -20.37 33.88
N ASP A 67 1.75 -21.70 34.05
CA ASP A 67 1.52 -22.30 35.36
C ASP A 67 2.78 -22.17 36.24
N ALA A 68 2.61 -22.10 37.55
CA ALA A 68 3.72 -21.95 38.50
C ALA A 68 4.72 -23.13 38.48
N SER A 69 4.29 -24.31 38.02
CA SER A 69 5.15 -25.48 37.84
C SER A 69 6.01 -25.42 36.58
N PHE A 70 5.74 -24.49 35.65
CA PHE A 70 6.47 -24.38 34.40
C PHE A 70 7.79 -23.59 34.58
N PRO A 71 8.94 -24.12 34.13
CA PRO A 71 10.22 -23.43 34.26
C PRO A 71 10.32 -22.28 33.24
N PHE A 72 10.12 -21.04 33.69
CA PHE A 72 10.19 -19.83 32.84
C PHE A 72 11.48 -19.73 32.03
N SER A 73 12.61 -20.21 32.57
CA SER A 73 13.91 -20.21 31.90
C SER A 73 13.92 -20.99 30.57
N ALA A 74 13.06 -22.01 30.43
CA ALA A 74 12.93 -22.78 29.19
C ALA A 74 12.27 -21.96 28.06
N LEU A 75 11.53 -20.89 28.39
CA LEU A 75 10.86 -20.02 27.42
C LEU A 75 11.78 -18.96 26.83
N LEU A 76 12.79 -18.52 27.58
CA LEU A 76 13.74 -17.47 27.18
C LEU A 76 14.42 -17.71 25.81
N PRO A 77 14.95 -18.90 25.48
CA PRO A 77 15.54 -19.13 24.16
C PRO A 77 14.51 -19.07 23.03
N LEU A 78 13.28 -19.52 23.27
CA LEU A 78 12.19 -19.47 22.29
C LEU A 78 11.74 -18.02 22.02
N ILE A 79 11.68 -17.20 23.07
CA ILE A 79 11.42 -15.76 22.94
C ILE A 79 12.55 -15.10 22.13
N ALA A 80 13.81 -15.45 22.41
CA ALA A 80 14.95 -14.90 21.67
C ALA A 80 14.92 -15.28 20.19
N GLU A 81 14.53 -16.51 19.85
CA GLU A 81 14.36 -16.97 18.46
C GLU A 81 13.19 -16.28 17.76
N PHE A 82 12.08 -16.03 18.45
CA PHE A 82 10.92 -15.32 17.89
C PHE A 82 11.25 -13.88 17.45
N TYR A 83 12.19 -13.21 18.11
CA TYR A 83 12.61 -11.84 17.79
C TYR A 83 13.85 -11.75 16.88
N ALA A 84 14.42 -12.88 16.44
CA ALA A 84 15.56 -12.92 15.53
C ALA A 84 15.15 -12.70 14.06
#